data_AF-A0A965JXI4-F1
#
_entry.id   AF-A0A965JXI4-F1
#
_cell.length_a   1.000
_cell.length_b   1.000
_cell.length_c   1.000
_cell.angle_alpha   90.00
_cell.angle_beta   90.00
_cell.angle_gamma   90.00
#
_symmetry.space_group_name_H-M   'P 1'
#
loop_
_entity.id
_entity.type
_entity.pdbx_description
1 polymer ?
#
loop_
_entity_poly.entity_id
_entity_poly.type
_entity_poly.pdbx_seq_one_letter_code
_entity_poly.pdbx_strand_id
1 'polypeptide(L)'
;MVGLVIWLASDQPTLGLIAQVAADTVAALPTVKKAFFSPQTEAQGPYITGTINAGITLLTLHEWTTAGVAFPLAIFGADVIIWLLILTKVGQRFAPSATK
;
A
#
# COMPACT_ATOMS: atom_id res chain seq x y z
N MET A 1 12.66 -6.78 10.47
CA MET A 1 14.03 -7.06 10.97
C MET A 1 15.12 -6.66 9.97
N VAL A 2 15.04 -7.04 8.69
CA VAL A 2 16.06 -6.70 7.67
C VAL A 2 16.28 -5.18 7.50
N GLY A 3 15.21 -4.38 7.51
CA GLY A 3 15.32 -2.91 7.41
C GLY A 3 16.06 -2.26 8.59
N LEU A 4 15.94 -2.81 9.80
CA LEU A 4 16.65 -2.31 10.99
C LEU A 4 18.15 -2.60 10.90
N VAL A 5 18.51 -3.76 10.35
CA VAL A 5 19.91 -4.17 10.12
C VAL A 5 20.56 -3.29 9.05
N ILE A 6 19.84 -2.98 7.96
CA ILE A 6 20.32 -2.07 6.92
C ILE A 6 20.45 -0.64 7.46
N TRP A 7 19.53 -0.20 8.31
CA TRP A 7 19.56 1.12 8.96
C TRP A 7 20.74 1.26 9.94
N LEU A 8 20.98 0.26 10.80
CA LEU A 8 22.12 0.23 11.71
C LEU A 8 23.47 0.10 10.99
N ALA A 9 23.49 -0.49 9.80
CA ALA A 9 24.70 -0.68 9.00
C ALA A 9 24.99 0.44 7.98
N SER A 10 24.04 1.34 7.74
CA SER A 10 24.19 2.42 6.74
C SER A 10 24.28 3.78 7.42
N ASP A 11 25.35 4.53 7.15
CA ASP A 11 25.44 5.98 7.46
C ASP A 11 24.39 6.84 6.70
N GLN A 12 23.49 6.19 5.96
CA GLN A 12 22.43 6.79 5.15
C GLN A 12 21.06 6.22 5.55
N PRO A 13 20.40 6.79 6.58
CA PRO A 13 19.11 6.31 7.08
C PRO A 13 18.01 6.24 6.00
N THR A 14 18.14 7.03 4.94
CA THR A 14 17.25 7.04 3.76
C THR A 14 17.19 5.68 3.05
N LEU A 15 18.30 4.94 2.93
CA LEU A 15 18.29 3.64 2.25
C LEU A 15 17.53 2.59 3.06
N GLY A 16 17.70 2.59 4.38
CA GLY A 16 16.94 1.72 5.29
C GLY A 16 15.44 1.99 5.21
N LEU A 17 15.05 3.27 5.16
CA LEU A 17 13.66 3.67 4.97
C LEU A 17 13.09 3.18 3.63
N ILE A 18 13.79 3.41 2.52
CA ILE A 18 13.33 2.97 1.19
C ILE A 18 13.17 1.45 1.15
N ALA A 19 14.13 0.72 1.72
CA ALA A 19 14.06 -0.74 1.79
C ALA A 19 12.86 -1.23 2.63
N GLN A 20 12.56 -0.55 3.74
CA GLN A 20 11.38 -0.85 4.55
C GLN A 20 10.08 -0.59 3.77
N VAL A 21 9.93 0.60 3.16
CA VAL A 21 8.73 0.94 2.38
C VAL A 21 8.54 -0.01 1.20
N ALA A 22 9.63 -0.42 0.55
CA ALA A 22 9.59 -1.43 -0.50
C ALA A 22 9.12 -2.80 0.04
N ALA A 23 9.63 -3.22 1.20
CA ALA A 23 9.21 -4.46 1.83
C ALA A 23 7.70 -4.44 2.17
N ASP A 24 7.20 -3.34 2.71
CA ASP A 24 5.77 -3.18 3.03
C ASP A 24 4.91 -3.19 1.75
N THR A 25 5.39 -2.58 0.67
CA THR A 25 4.70 -2.58 -0.62
C THR A 25 4.63 -3.99 -1.23
N VAL A 26 5.72 -4.76 -1.12
CA VAL A 26 5.75 -6.17 -1.55
C VAL A 26 4.81 -7.02 -0.69
N ALA A 27 4.75 -6.76 0.61
CA ALA A 27 3.84 -7.44 1.52
C ALA A 27 2.36 -7.15 1.22
N ALA A 28 2.04 -6.04 0.54
CA ALA A 28 0.68 -5.74 0.09
C ALA A 28 0.24 -6.52 -1.16
N LEU A 29 1.16 -7.15 -1.90
CA LEU A 29 0.84 -7.87 -3.15
C LEU A 29 -0.21 -8.99 -3.01
N PRO A 30 -0.20 -9.84 -1.96
CA PRO A 30 -1.27 -10.82 -1.74
C PRO A 30 -2.64 -10.18 -1.58
N THR A 31 -2.70 -9.02 -0.91
CA THR A 31 -3.93 -8.25 -0.72
C THR A 31 -4.41 -7.66 -2.04
N VAL A 32 -3.53 -7.07 -2.85
CA VAL A 32 -3.87 -6.59 -4.21
C VAL A 32 -4.41 -7.71 -5.07
N LYS A 33 -3.76 -8.90 -5.04
CA LYS A 33 -4.23 -10.08 -5.76
C LYS A 33 -5.63 -10.51 -5.28
N LYS A 34 -5.85 -10.55 -3.98
CA LYS A 34 -7.15 -10.92 -3.39
C LYS A 34 -8.25 -9.89 -3.73
N ALA A 35 -7.95 -8.60 -3.64
CA ALA A 35 -8.85 -7.53 -4.04
C ALA A 35 -9.21 -7.58 -5.54
N PHE A 36 -8.27 -8.01 -6.39
CA PHE A 36 -8.51 -8.17 -7.82
C PHE A 36 -9.44 -9.36 -8.14
N PHE A 37 -9.10 -10.56 -7.66
CA PHE A 37 -9.83 -11.79 -8.02
C PHE A 37 -11.08 -12.06 -7.16
N SER A 38 -11.04 -11.70 -5.88
CA SER A 38 -12.08 -11.98 -4.88
C SER A 38 -12.43 -10.74 -4.03
N PRO A 39 -12.83 -9.61 -4.64
CA PRO A 39 -13.05 -8.34 -3.95
C PRO A 39 -14.04 -8.40 -2.78
N GLN A 40 -15.00 -9.34 -2.77
CA GLN A 40 -16.00 -9.51 -1.71
C GLN A 40 -15.39 -9.97 -0.37
N THR A 41 -14.19 -10.53 -0.40
CA THR A 41 -13.52 -11.09 0.78
C THR A 41 -12.66 -10.06 1.53
N GLU A 42 -12.66 -8.82 1.06
CA GLU A 42 -11.94 -7.69 1.64
C GLU A 42 -12.94 -6.62 2.12
N ALA A 43 -12.71 -6.06 3.31
CA ALA A 43 -13.52 -4.97 3.84
C ALA A 43 -13.06 -3.63 3.25
N GLN A 44 -13.98 -2.81 2.76
CA GLN A 44 -13.64 -1.50 2.17
C GLN A 44 -13.21 -0.45 3.21
N GLY A 45 -13.74 -0.54 4.43
CA GLY A 45 -13.55 0.46 5.49
C GLY A 45 -12.08 0.81 5.76
N PRO A 46 -11.20 -0.17 6.03
CA PRO A 46 -9.79 0.07 6.29
C PRO A 46 -9.09 0.87 5.19
N TYR A 47 -9.31 0.52 3.91
CA TYR A 47 -8.67 1.18 2.77
C TYR A 47 -9.17 2.61 2.55
N ILE A 48 -10.45 2.88 2.83
CA ILE A 48 -11.00 4.25 2.79
C ILE A 48 -10.38 5.09 3.91
N THR A 49 -10.39 4.57 5.13
CA THR A 49 -9.84 5.30 6.28
C THR A 49 -8.34 5.51 6.15
N GLY A 50 -7.61 4.52 5.61
CA GLY A 50 -6.17 4.60 5.36
C GLY A 50 -5.85 5.63 4.27
N THR A 51 -6.61 5.65 3.17
CA THR A 51 -6.52 6.69 2.13
C THR A 51 -6.72 8.09 2.71
N ILE A 52 -7.79 8.30 3.50
CA ILE A 52 -8.08 9.60 4.10
C ILE A 52 -6.96 10.00 5.09
N ASN A 53 -6.55 9.08 5.96
CA ASN A 53 -5.51 9.33 6.95
C ASN A 53 -4.16 9.68 6.30
N ALA A 54 -3.72 8.89 5.32
CA ALA A 54 -2.48 9.13 4.59
C ALA A 54 -2.55 10.42 3.77
N GLY A 55 -3.70 10.72 3.16
CA GLY A 55 -3.94 11.97 2.45
C GLY A 55 -3.83 13.19 3.37
N ILE A 56 -4.49 13.15 4.54
CA ILE A 56 -4.36 14.20 5.56
C ILE A 56 -2.91 14.33 6.01
N THR A 57 -2.23 13.21 6.27
CA THR A 57 -0.81 13.20 6.69
C THR A 57 0.06 13.93 5.66
N LEU A 58 -0.09 13.62 4.37
CA LEU A 58 0.64 14.30 3.30
C LEU A 58 0.34 15.80 3.24
N LEU A 59 -0.92 16.20 3.46
CA LEU A 59 -1.32 17.61 3.48
C LEU A 59 -0.79 18.39 4.69
N THR A 60 -0.47 17.70 5.79
CA THR A 60 0.10 18.33 7.00
C THR A 60 1.61 18.58 6.91
N LEU A 61 2.29 17.98 5.93
CA LEU A 61 3.73 18.15 5.74
C LEU A 61 4.03 19.57 5.26
N HIS A 62 4.80 20.31 6.07
CA HIS A 62 5.28 21.64 5.70
C HIS A 62 6.47 21.56 4.71
N GLU A 63 7.25 20.49 4.81
CA GLU A 63 8.37 20.18 3.90
C GLU A 63 8.26 18.77 3.35
N TRP A 64 8.46 18.63 2.04
CA TRP A 64 8.40 17.35 1.34
C TRP A 64 9.77 16.68 1.33
N THR A 65 10.10 16.05 2.44
CA THR A 65 11.32 15.23 2.57
C THR A 65 11.03 13.77 2.26
N THR A 66 12.04 13.01 1.84
CA THR A 66 11.89 11.56 1.61
C THR A 66 11.38 10.85 2.88
N ALA A 67 11.89 11.23 4.05
CA ALA A 67 11.46 10.67 5.32
C ALA A 67 9.99 10.94 5.65
N GLY A 68 9.50 12.16 5.37
CA GLY A 68 8.11 12.53 5.62
C GLY A 68 7.13 11.93 4.62
N VAL A 69 7.54 11.78 3.36
CA VAL A 69 6.61 11.44 2.27
C VAL A 69 6.61 9.94 1.95
N ALA A 70 7.74 9.23 2.06
CA ALA A 70 7.88 7.90 1.49
C ALA A 70 6.83 6.89 1.98
N PHE A 71 6.61 6.83 3.30
CA PHE A 71 5.64 5.89 3.88
C PHE A 71 4.18 6.33 3.67
N PRO A 72 3.77 7.58 3.99
CA PRO A 72 2.40 8.02 3.74
C PRO A 72 1.99 7.93 2.27
N LEU A 73 2.90 8.25 1.33
CA LEU A 73 2.63 8.15 -0.10
C LEU A 73 2.45 6.70 -0.56
N ALA A 74 3.27 5.78 -0.05
CA ALA A 74 3.15 4.36 -0.37
C ALA A 74 1.83 3.78 0.12
N ILE A 75 1.43 4.07 1.37
CA ILE A 75 0.14 3.65 1.93
C ILE A 75 -1.02 4.27 1.16
N PHE A 76 -0.98 5.58 0.90
CA PHE A 76 -2.02 6.26 0.13
C PHE A 76 -2.23 5.61 -1.24
N GLY A 77 -1.15 5.35 -1.98
CA GLY A 77 -1.21 4.69 -3.27
C GLY A 77 -1.77 3.26 -3.17
N ALA A 78 -1.27 2.45 -2.24
CA ALA A 78 -1.72 1.08 -2.05
C ALA A 78 -3.22 1.00 -1.68
N ASP A 79 -3.65 1.82 -0.73
CA ASP A 79 -5.03 1.85 -0.25
C ASP A 79 -6.00 2.30 -1.35
N VAL A 80 -5.64 3.35 -2.11
CA VAL A 80 -6.44 3.79 -3.26
C VAL A 80 -6.55 2.69 -4.30
N ILE A 81 -5.44 2.03 -4.66
CA ILE A 81 -5.45 0.95 -5.64
C ILE A 81 -6.35 -0.19 -5.16
N ILE A 82 -6.16 -0.67 -3.93
CA ILE A 82 -6.93 -1.78 -3.38
C ILE A 82 -8.42 -1.41 -3.29
N TRP A 83 -8.73 -0.21 -2.80
CA TRP A 83 -10.10 0.27 -2.72
C TRP A 83 -10.78 0.34 -4.09
N LEU A 84 -10.09 0.86 -5.10
CA LEU A 84 -10.59 0.91 -6.48
C LEU A 84 -10.80 -0.49 -7.07
N LEU A 85 -9.91 -1.45 -6.77
CA LEU A 85 -10.09 -2.84 -7.21
C LEU A 85 -11.33 -3.47 -6.57
N ILE A 86 -11.57 -3.22 -5.28
CA ILE A 86 -12.77 -3.71 -4.58
C ILE A 86 -14.05 -3.07 -5.14
N LEU A 87 -14.01 -1.76 -5.43
CA LEU A 87 -15.15 -1.02 -5.98
C LEU A 87 -15.49 -1.42 -7.41
N THR A 88 -14.50 -1.45 -8.30
CA THR A 88 -14.71 -1.71 -9.74
C THR A 88 -15.00 -3.18 -10.03
N LYS A 89 -14.56 -4.10 -9.13
CA LYS A 89 -14.67 -5.55 -9.29
C LYS A 89 -14.13 -6.05 -10.65
N VAL A 90 -13.18 -5.32 -11.22
CA VAL A 90 -12.72 -5.53 -12.60
C VAL A 90 -12.14 -6.93 -12.82
N GLY A 91 -11.39 -7.46 -11.84
CA GLY A 91 -10.76 -8.77 -11.95
C GLY A 91 -11.75 -9.94 -11.95
N GLN A 92 -12.97 -9.76 -11.45
CA GLN A 92 -14.02 -10.78 -11.55
C GLN A 92 -14.51 -10.99 -12.98
N ARG A 93 -14.36 -9.99 -13.85
CA ARG A 93 -14.69 -10.11 -15.28
C ARG A 93 -13.67 -10.95 -16.04
N PHE A 94 -12.44 -11.06 -15.50
CA PHE A 94 -11.35 -11.85 -16.06
C PHE A 94 -11.13 -13.17 -15.31
N ALA A 95 -11.80 -13.37 -14.18
CA ALA A 95 -11.82 -14.66 -13.50
C ALA A 95 -12.46 -15.68 -14.45
N PRO A 96 -11.83 -16.85 -14.68
CA PRO A 96 -12.44 -17.89 -15.50
C PRO A 96 -13.81 -18.20 -14.92
N SER A 97 -14.88 -18.02 -15.70
CA SER A 97 -16.20 -18.46 -15.29
C SER A 97 -16.09 -19.92 -14.90
N ALA A 98 -16.28 -20.22 -13.62
CA ALA A 98 -16.59 -21.57 -13.19
C ALA A 98 -17.82 -21.98 -14.01
N THR A 99 -17.59 -22.90 -14.94
CA THR A 99 -18.62 -23.38 -15.85
C THR A 99 -19.59 -24.20 -15.02
N LYS A 100 -20.83 -23.71 -14.98
CA LYS A 100 -22.09 -24.35 -14.55
C LYS A 100 -22.36 -24.48 -13.05
#